data_AF-A0A4Y7U2N4-F1
#
_entry.id   AF-A0A4Y7U2N4-F1
#
_cell.length_a   1.000
_cell.length_b   1.000
_cell.length_c   1.000
_cell.angle_alpha   90.00
_cell.angle_beta   90.00
_cell.angle_gamma   90.00
#
_symmetry.space_group_name_H-M   'P 1'
#
loop_
_entity.id
_entity.type
_entity.pdbx_description
1 polymer ?
#
loop_
_entity_poly.entity_id
_entity_poly.type
_entity_poly.pdbx_seq_one_letter_code
_entity_poly.pdbx_strand_id
1 'polypeptide(L)'
;IKGKITKDGIFVEQLEVNPKQFLPETAPHLEAPVEIDLNMPMADILAKLTQYPIKTRLKLNGTVIVARDIAHAKIMELLESGQPMHEYFKNQTVYYAG
;
A
#
# COMPACT_ATOMS: atom_id res chain seq x y z
N ILE A 1 5.23 2.50 23.81
CA ILE A 1 5.01 3.71 24.61
C ILE A 1 4.50 3.32 25.97
N LYS A 2 5.38 3.35 26.96
CA LYS A 2 5.03 3.14 28.36
C LYS A 2 4.63 4.48 28.99
N GLY A 3 3.75 4.42 29.98
CA GLY A 3 3.40 5.57 30.81
C GLY A 3 3.34 5.16 32.27
N LYS A 4 3.60 6.10 33.17
CA LYS A 4 3.37 5.90 34.62
C LYS A 4 2.88 7.19 35.26
N ILE A 5 2.02 7.04 36.25
CA ILE A 5 1.54 8.13 37.11
C ILE A 5 2.07 7.86 38.51
N THR A 6 2.73 8.85 39.11
CA THR A 6 3.20 8.79 40.50
C THR A 6 2.75 10.04 41.24
N LYS A 7 3.04 10.13 42.55
CA LYS A 7 2.87 11.37 43.32
C LYS A 7 3.65 12.56 42.74
N ASP A 8 4.65 12.29 41.90
CA ASP A 8 5.54 13.28 41.29
C ASP A 8 5.06 13.74 39.91
N GLY A 9 3.94 13.18 39.41
CA GLY A 9 3.29 13.60 38.16
C GLY A 9 3.09 12.49 37.14
N ILE A 10 2.99 12.89 35.88
CA ILE A 10 2.72 12.01 34.73
C ILE A 10 4.01 11.87 33.93
N PHE A 11 4.41 10.62 33.69
CA PHE A 11 5.61 10.28 32.93
C PHE A 11 5.23 9.47 31.69
N VAL A 12 5.94 9.73 30.60
CA VAL A 12 5.83 8.98 29.34
C VAL A 12 7.22 8.52 28.93
N GLU A 13 7.31 7.33 28.34
CA GLU A 13 8.53 6.79 27.76
C GLU A 13 9.13 7.76 26.74
N GLN A 14 10.38 8.18 26.96
CA GLN A 14 11.12 9.02 26.03
C GLN A 14 11.53 8.17 24.82
N LEU A 15 10.98 8.50 23.66
CA LEU A 15 11.44 7.94 22.38
C LEU A 15 12.58 8.78 21.79
N GLU A 16 13.20 8.26 20.73
CA GLU A 16 14.11 9.00 19.88
C GLU A 16 13.43 10.24 19.29
N VAL A 17 14.11 11.39 19.35
CA VAL A 17 13.64 12.68 18.81
C VAL A 17 14.33 13.05 17.49
N ASN A 18 15.44 12.41 17.17
CA ASN A 18 16.20 12.56 15.93
C ASN A 18 16.43 11.19 15.25
N PRO A 19 15.38 10.56 14.68
CA PRO A 19 15.54 9.27 14.00
C PRO A 19 16.43 9.34 12.75
N LYS A 20 16.68 10.55 12.21
CA LYS A 20 17.56 10.76 11.04
C LYS A 20 18.98 10.23 11.28
N GLN A 21 19.46 10.20 12.53
CA GLN A 21 20.79 9.68 12.85
C GLN A 21 20.99 8.20 12.48
N PHE A 22 19.89 7.45 12.28
CA PHE A 22 19.93 6.06 11.82
C PHE A 22 19.90 5.91 10.29
N LEU A 23 19.83 7.01 9.53
CA LEU A 23 19.96 6.95 8.08
C LEU A 23 21.41 6.72 7.67
N PRO A 24 21.68 5.88 6.66
CA PRO A 24 23.01 5.77 6.09
C PRO A 24 23.42 7.08 5.39
N GLU A 25 24.72 7.37 5.32
CA GLU A 25 25.25 8.55 4.61
C GLU A 25 24.91 8.54 3.12
N THR A 26 24.87 7.36 2.52
CA THR A 26 24.53 7.15 1.11
C THR A 26 23.34 6.22 0.99
N ALA A 27 22.42 6.55 0.08
CA ALA A 27 21.31 5.67 -0.25
C ALA A 27 21.83 4.34 -0.83
N PRO A 28 21.17 3.20 -0.54
CA PRO A 28 21.53 1.94 -1.14
C PRO A 28 21.35 2.01 -2.66
N HIS A 29 22.23 1.33 -3.39
CA HIS A 29 22.07 1.17 -4.84
C HIS A 29 20.79 0.36 -5.12
N LEU A 30 19.94 0.89 -5.99
CA LEU A 30 18.74 0.20 -6.46
C LEU A 30 18.74 0.21 -7.98
N GLU A 31 18.40 -0.93 -8.58
CA GLU A 31 18.17 -1.01 -10.03
C GLU A 31 17.08 -0.02 -10.46
N ALA A 32 17.20 0.49 -11.69
CA ALA A 32 16.22 1.39 -12.25
C ALA A 32 14.83 0.72 -12.25
N PRO A 33 13.78 1.37 -11.70
CA PRO A 33 12.46 0.79 -11.69
C PRO A 33 11.82 0.87 -13.08
N VAL A 34 10.95 -0.07 -13.39
CA VAL A 34 10.00 0.08 -14.51
C VAL A 34 8.85 0.97 -14.05
N GLU A 35 8.61 2.06 -14.77
CA GLU A 35 7.48 2.94 -14.49
C GLU A 35 6.19 2.37 -15.07
N ILE A 36 5.14 2.28 -14.26
CA ILE A 36 3.81 1.80 -14.65
C ILE A 36 2.80 2.90 -14.35
N ASP A 37 2.08 3.35 -15.38
CA ASP A 37 0.95 4.25 -15.24
C ASP A 37 -0.33 3.42 -15.01
N LEU A 38 -0.98 3.65 -13.87
CA LEU A 38 -2.19 2.97 -13.42
C LEU A 38 -3.47 3.62 -13.95
N ASN A 39 -3.38 4.77 -14.60
CA ASN A 39 -4.54 5.43 -15.22
C ASN A 39 -4.82 4.92 -16.64
N MET A 40 -4.00 3.98 -17.13
CA MET A 40 -4.23 3.28 -18.38
C MET A 40 -5.38 2.26 -18.26
N PRO A 41 -6.00 1.83 -19.38
CA PRO A 41 -6.92 0.69 -19.37
C PRO A 41 -6.28 -0.55 -18.74
N MET A 42 -7.04 -1.31 -17.95
CA MET A 42 -6.53 -2.48 -17.23
C MET A 42 -5.84 -3.51 -18.15
N ALA A 43 -6.37 -3.71 -19.36
CA ALA A 43 -5.76 -4.60 -20.35
C ALA A 43 -4.32 -4.18 -20.72
N ASP A 44 -4.07 -2.88 -20.86
CA ASP A 44 -2.76 -2.34 -21.23
C ASP A 44 -1.78 -2.42 -20.06
N ILE A 45 -2.27 -2.19 -18.83
CA ILE A 45 -1.48 -2.37 -17.61
C ILE A 45 -1.01 -3.83 -17.51
N LEU A 46 -1.94 -4.79 -17.67
CA LEU A 46 -1.62 -6.22 -17.63
C LEU A 46 -0.66 -6.64 -18.75
N ALA A 47 -0.86 -6.15 -19.97
CA ALA A 47 0.01 -6.41 -21.10
C ALA A 47 1.43 -5.89 -20.86
N LYS A 48 1.58 -4.74 -20.19
CA LYS A 48 2.88 -4.20 -19.79
C LYS A 48 3.53 -5.02 -18.68
N LEU A 49 2.78 -5.36 -17.63
CA LEU A 49 3.30 -6.14 -16.49
C LEU A 49 3.77 -7.54 -16.90
N THR A 50 3.07 -8.18 -17.84
CA THR A 50 3.40 -9.55 -18.33
C THR A 50 4.77 -9.64 -19.03
N GLN A 51 5.33 -8.51 -19.47
CA GLN A 51 6.65 -8.47 -20.11
C GLN A 51 7.82 -8.65 -19.13
N TYR A 52 7.58 -8.55 -17.82
CA TYR A 52 8.63 -8.53 -16.81
C TYR A 52 8.55 -9.75 -15.88
N PRO A 53 9.68 -10.36 -15.49
CA PRO A 53 9.70 -11.44 -14.52
C PRO A 53 9.35 -10.95 -13.12
N ILE A 54 8.98 -11.88 -12.24
CA ILE A 54 8.85 -11.60 -10.80
C ILE A 54 10.16 -11.00 -10.24
N LYS A 55 10.05 -10.24 -9.15
CA LYS A 55 11.14 -9.45 -8.53
C LYS A 55 11.59 -8.20 -9.31
N THR A 56 11.02 -7.94 -10.49
CA THR A 56 11.24 -6.65 -11.18
C THR A 56 10.75 -5.50 -10.30
N ARG A 57 11.62 -4.51 -10.08
CA ARG A 57 11.25 -3.29 -9.33
C ARG A 57 10.33 -2.42 -10.17
N LEU A 58 9.19 -2.02 -9.60
CA LEU A 58 8.22 -1.13 -10.24
C LEU A 58 8.15 0.23 -9.55
N LYS A 59 7.80 1.25 -10.30
CA LYS A 59 7.37 2.56 -9.81
C LYS A 59 5.99 2.84 -10.37
N LEU A 60 4.98 2.75 -9.50
CA LEU A 60 3.58 2.90 -9.89
C LEU A 60 3.18 4.38 -9.80
N ASN A 61 2.47 4.88 -10.79
CA ASN A 61 1.92 6.23 -10.82
C ASN A 61 0.46 6.16 -11.23
N GLY A 62 -0.44 6.80 -10.48
CA GLY A 62 -1.86 6.88 -10.83
C GLY A 62 -2.79 6.48 -9.70
N THR A 63 -4.05 6.21 -10.07
CA THR A 63 -5.13 5.95 -9.11
C THR A 63 -5.11 4.51 -8.60
N VAL A 64 -5.37 4.34 -7.30
CA VAL A 64 -5.58 3.05 -6.66
C VAL A 64 -6.87 3.07 -5.84
N ILE A 65 -7.52 1.92 -5.73
CA ILE A 65 -8.63 1.72 -4.79
C ILE A 65 -8.07 1.09 -3.53
N VAL A 66 -8.45 1.63 -2.37
CA VAL A 66 -8.02 1.09 -1.07
C VAL A 66 -9.14 0.21 -0.50
N ALA A 67 -8.82 -1.05 -0.21
CA ALA A 67 -9.77 -1.99 0.39
C ALA A 67 -9.05 -3.03 1.24
N ARG A 68 -9.60 -3.39 2.40
CA ARG A 68 -9.09 -4.46 3.30
C ARG A 68 -10.22 -5.40 3.72
N ASP A 69 -10.02 -6.14 4.80
CA ASP A 69 -10.83 -7.23 5.35
C ASP A 69 -12.34 -7.01 5.20
N ILE A 70 -12.88 -5.94 5.81
CA ILE A 70 -14.33 -5.67 5.82
C ILE A 70 -14.85 -5.33 4.41
N ALA A 71 -14.08 -4.61 3.60
CA ALA A 71 -14.48 -4.28 2.24
C ALA A 71 -14.55 -5.51 1.34
N HIS A 72 -13.58 -6.43 1.46
CA HIS A 72 -13.58 -7.70 0.72
C HIS A 72 -14.73 -8.60 1.17
N ALA A 73 -14.96 -8.71 2.48
CA ALA A 73 -16.08 -9.48 3.02
C ALA A 73 -17.43 -8.94 2.48
N LYS A 74 -17.60 -7.62 2.42
CA LYS A 74 -18.84 -7.03 1.88
C LYS A 74 -19.00 -7.25 0.37
N ILE A 75 -17.91 -7.16 -0.40
CA ILE A 75 -17.94 -7.48 -1.83
C ILE A 75 -18.33 -8.95 -2.03
N MET A 76 -17.80 -9.86 -1.24
CA MET A 76 -18.17 -11.28 -1.30
C MET A 76 -19.66 -11.50 -1.02
N GLU A 77 -20.21 -10.91 0.05
CA GLU A 77 -21.65 -10.99 0.37
C GLU A 77 -22.52 -10.50 -0.80
N LEU A 78 -22.12 -9.40 -1.46
CA LEU A 78 -22.84 -8.86 -2.62
C LEU A 78 -22.79 -9.84 -3.80
N LEU A 79 -21.63 -10.45 -4.09
CA LEU A 79 -21.49 -11.45 -5.14
C LEU A 79 -22.32 -12.71 -4.85
N GLU A 80 -22.33 -13.19 -3.60
CA GLU A 80 -23.14 -14.33 -3.15
C GLU A 80 -24.64 -14.03 -3.24
N SER A 81 -25.05 -12.77 -3.07
CA SER A 81 -26.42 -12.31 -3.29
C SER A 81 -26.81 -12.15 -4.77
N GLY A 82 -25.92 -12.48 -5.70
CA GLY A 82 -26.14 -12.40 -7.15
C GLY A 82 -25.88 -11.02 -7.76
N GLN A 83 -25.31 -10.08 -7.01
CA GLN A 83 -24.91 -8.80 -7.57
C GLN A 83 -23.60 -8.93 -8.37
N PRO A 84 -23.40 -8.11 -9.42
CA PRO A 84 -22.17 -8.14 -10.19
C PRO A 84 -21.00 -7.51 -9.41
N MET A 85 -19.77 -7.83 -9.84
CA MET A 85 -18.57 -7.13 -9.37
C MET A 85 -18.62 -5.65 -9.77
N HIS A 86 -18.31 -4.77 -8.81
CA HIS A 86 -18.28 -3.32 -9.03
C HIS A 86 -17.18 -2.92 -10.02
N GLU A 87 -17.45 -1.93 -10.86
CA GLU A 87 -16.54 -1.53 -11.95
C GLU A 87 -15.15 -1.08 -11.45
N TYR A 88 -15.12 -0.31 -10.37
CA TYR A 88 -13.87 0.14 -9.75
C TYR A 88 -13.02 -1.03 -9.24
N PHE A 89 -13.62 -2.17 -8.91
CA PHE A 89 -12.90 -3.34 -8.41
C PHE A 89 -12.38 -4.22 -9.56
N LYS A 90 -12.94 -4.07 -10.77
CA LYS A 90 -12.48 -4.75 -12.00
C LYS A 90 -11.37 -3.98 -12.71
N ASN A 91 -11.47 -2.64 -12.74
CA ASN A 91 -10.64 -1.82 -13.63
C ASN A 91 -9.62 -0.95 -12.92
N GLN A 92 -9.40 -1.13 -11.61
CA GLN A 92 -8.39 -0.39 -10.85
C GLN A 92 -7.55 -1.34 -10.02
N THR A 93 -6.33 -0.90 -9.70
CA THR A 93 -5.46 -1.64 -8.78
C THR A 93 -5.99 -1.51 -7.36
N VAL A 94 -6.14 -2.65 -6.67
CA VAL A 94 -6.58 -2.70 -5.27
C VAL A 94 -5.35 -2.73 -4.36
N TYR A 95 -5.23 -1.74 -3.46
CA TYR A 95 -4.18 -1.62 -2.46
C TYR A 95 -4.75 -1.89 -1.06
N TYR A 96 -4.21 -2.90 -0.38
CA TYR A 96 -4.68 -3.27 0.95
C TYR A 96 -4.02 -2.36 2.01
N ALA A 97 -4.75 -1.31 2.43
CA ALA A 97 -4.28 -0.34 3.42
C ALA A 97 -5.42 0.26 4.26
N GLY A 98 -5.05 0.84 5.40
CA GLY A 98 -5.94 1.56 6.34
C GLY A 98 -5.59 1.33 7.79
#